data_AF-A0A1H1IHJ4-F1
#
_entry.id   AF-A0A1H1IHJ4-F1
#
_cell.length_a   1.000
_cell.length_b   1.000
_cell.length_c   1.000
_cell.angle_alpha   90.00
_cell.angle_beta   90.00
_cell.angle_gamma   90.00
#
_symmetry.space_group_name_H-M   'P 1'
#
loop_
_entity.id
_entity.type
_entity.pdbx_description
1 polymer ?
#
loop_
_entity_poly.entity_id
_entity_poly.type
_entity_poly.pdbx_seq_one_letter_code
_entity_poly.pdbx_strand_id
1 'polypeptide(L)' 'MKSPMVTNLDCVPDKDSYTELRVLRSAAGYYVGTLHTDEDGFTGPGSRDSDYFRTSQEAERFLRMVSEVPNPNEYLRMEP' A
#
# COMPACT_ATOMS: atom_id res chain seq x y z
N MET A 1 -2.04 7.92 5.52
CA MET A 1 -3.30 7.15 5.34
C MET A 1 -2.99 5.65 5.42
N LYS A 2 -3.81 4.85 6.14
CA LYS A 2 -3.71 3.38 6.16
C LYS A 2 -4.31 2.74 4.90
N SER A 3 -3.86 1.54 4.54
CA SER A 3 -4.38 0.80 3.40
C SER A 3 -5.82 0.33 3.62
N PRO A 4 -6.77 0.66 2.73
CA PRO A 4 -8.11 0.09 2.76
C PRO A 4 -8.15 -1.43 2.60
N MET A 5 -7.18 -2.01 1.89
CA MET A 5 -7.03 -3.46 1.71
C MET A 5 -6.70 -4.17 3.04
N VAL A 6 -6.10 -3.45 3.99
CA VAL A 6 -5.83 -3.94 5.34
C VAL A 6 -6.95 -3.56 6.31
N THR A 7 -7.45 -2.32 6.23
CA THR A 7 -8.44 -1.84 7.21
C THR A 7 -9.82 -2.46 7.04
N ASN A 8 -10.21 -2.84 5.82
CA ASN A 8 -11.55 -3.36 5.52
C ASN A 8 -11.67 -4.88 5.70
N LEU A 9 -10.57 -5.59 5.94
CA LEU A 9 -10.59 -7.03 6.21
C LEU A 9 -10.73 -7.30 7.71
N ASP A 10 -11.77 -8.04 8.08
CA ASP A 10 -12.02 -8.45 9.47
C ASP A 10 -11.07 -9.56 9.94
N CYS A 11 -10.48 -10.30 9.01
CA CYS A 11 -9.52 -11.36 9.29
C CYS A 11 -8.08 -10.86 9.56
N VAL A 12 -7.84 -9.54 9.53
CA VAL A 12 -6.56 -8.94 9.94
C VAL A 12 -6.69 -8.49 11.41
N PRO A 13 -6.17 -9.26 12.37
CA PRO A 13 -6.39 -8.99 13.79
C PRO A 13 -5.56 -7.80 14.30
N ASP A 14 -4.39 -7.55 13.71
CA ASP A 14 -3.48 -6.48 14.12
C ASP A 14 -3.22 -5.50 12.97
N LYS A 15 -4.10 -4.51 12.88
CA LYS A 15 -4.03 -3.43 11.87
C LYS A 15 -2.99 -2.36 12.25
N ASP A 16 -2.52 -2.36 13.50
CA ASP A 16 -1.56 -1.38 14.00
C ASP A 16 -0.13 -1.76 13.63
N SER A 17 0.16 -3.05 13.51
CA SER A 17 1.42 -3.58 12.97
C SER A 17 1.66 -3.32 11.47
N TYR A 18 0.72 -2.66 10.79
CA TYR A 18 0.88 -2.20 9.41
C TYR A 18 1.27 -0.72 9.35
N THR A 19 2.17 -0.34 8.44
CA THR A 19 2.49 1.08 8.22
C THR A 19 1.37 1.79 7.46
N GLU A 20 1.47 3.11 7.38
CA GLU A 20 0.73 3.87 6.37
C GLU A 20 1.17 3.48 4.94
N LEU A 21 0.33 3.81 3.95
CA LEU A 21 0.62 3.67 2.53
C LEU A 21 1.90 4.44 2.17
N ARG A 22 2.78 3.78 1.42
CA ARG A 22 4.05 4.32 0.94
C ARG A 22 4.50 3.66 -0.34
N VAL A 23 5.45 4.30 -1.01
CA VAL A 23 6.12 3.70 -2.17
C VAL A 23 7.13 2.66 -1.70
N LEU A 24 6.99 1.45 -2.22
CA LEU A 24 7.84 0.29 -1.99
C LEU A 24 8.48 -0.15 -3.31
N ARG A 25 9.58 -0.90 -3.23
CA ARG A 25 10.32 -1.40 -4.40
C ARG A 25 10.40 -2.93 -4.36
N SER A 26 10.21 -3.54 -5.52
CA SER A 26 10.42 -4.98 -5.74
C SER A 26 11.26 -5.21 -6.99
N ALA A 27 11.51 -6.48 -7.34
CA ALA A 27 12.15 -6.84 -8.60
C ALA A 27 11.33 -6.45 -9.85
N ALA A 28 10.00 -6.34 -9.73
CA ALA A 28 9.10 -5.99 -10.83
C ALA A 28 8.94 -4.47 -11.04
N GLY A 29 9.45 -3.65 -10.12
CA GLY A 29 9.28 -2.19 -10.16
C GLY A 29 8.87 -1.60 -8.82
N TYR A 30 8.28 -0.41 -8.86
CA TYR A 30 7.80 0.35 -7.69
C TYR A 30 6.30 0.15 -7.52
N TYR A 31 5.79 0.20 -6.30
CA TYR A 31 4.35 0.09 -6.06
C TYR A 31 3.97 0.84 -4.78
N VAL A 32 2.68 1.12 -4.61
CA VAL A 32 2.12 1.67 -3.39
C VAL A 32 1.57 0.53 -2.53
N GLY A 33 1.94 0.53 -1.26
CA GLY A 33 1.51 -0.50 -0.32
C GLY A 33 1.91 -0.18 1.11
N THR A 34 1.79 -1.17 1.98
CA THR A 34 2.18 -1.08 3.40
C THR A 34 3.28 -2.08 3.73
N LEU A 35 4.00 -1.81 4.81
CA LEU A 35 4.84 -2.81 5.47
C LEU A 35 4.07 -3.40 6.66
N HIS A 36 4.34 -4.66 6.97
CA HIS A 36 3.86 -5.34 8.17
C HIS A 36 5.06 -5.79 9.00
N THR A 37 4.97 -5.60 10.31
CA THR A 37 5.94 -6.15 11.28
C THR A 37 5.26 -7.26 12.06
N ASP A 38 5.82 -8.46 12.06
CA ASP A 38 5.28 -9.59 12.83
C ASP A 38 5.70 -9.55 14.31
N GLU A 39 5.21 -10.53 15.09
CA GLU A 39 5.48 -10.66 16.52
C GLU A 39 6.98 -10.87 16.84
N ASP A 40 7.74 -11.43 15.88
CA ASP A 40 9.18 -11.65 15.98
C ASP A 40 9.99 -10.39 15.60
N GLY A 41 9.31 -9.31 15.22
CA GLY A 41 9.90 -8.04 14.83
C GLY A 41 10.43 -8.00 13.39
N PHE A 42 10.09 -8.98 12.56
CA PHE A 42 10.46 -8.99 11.16
C PHE A 42 9.53 -8.08 10.36
N THR A 43 10.10 -7.10 9.66
CA THR A 43 9.35 -6.17 8.81
C THR A 43 9.46 -6.56 7.34
N GLY A 44 8.30 -6.79 6.69
CA GLY A 44 8.20 -7.12 5.27
C GLY A 44 7.04 -6.42 4.56
N PRO A 45 6.83 -6.67 3.26
CA PRO A 45 5.66 -6.19 2.54
C PRO A 45 4.36 -6.70 3.15
N GLY A 46 3.50 -5.79 3.62
CA GLY A 46 2.19 -6.11 4.21
C GLY A 46 1.06 -6.09 3.19
N SER A 47 1.08 -5.15 2.25
CA SER A 47 0.09 -5.08 1.18
C SER A 47 0.67 -4.50 -0.10
N ARG A 48 0.03 -4.83 -1.23
CA ARG A 48 0.22 -4.17 -2.52
C ARG A 48 -1.13 -3.59 -2.97
N ASP A 49 -1.22 -2.27 -2.97
CA ASP A 49 -2.45 -1.50 -3.17
C ASP A 49 -2.52 -0.89 -4.58
N SER A 50 -1.44 -0.96 -5.34
CA SER A 50 -1.36 -0.54 -6.75
C SER A 50 -0.69 -1.60 -7.62
N ASP A 51 -0.75 -1.39 -8.94
CA ASP A 51 0.16 -2.04 -9.87
C ASP A 51 1.61 -1.57 -9.74
N TYR A 52 2.49 -2.21 -10.50
CA TYR A 52 3.89 -1.81 -10.61
C TYR A 52 4.07 -0.62 -11.56
N PHE A 53 4.76 0.39 -11.06
CA PHE A 53 5.27 1.53 -11.80
C PHE A 53 6.72 1.29 -12.19
N ARG A 54 7.14 1.87 -13.32
CA ARG A 54 8.52 1.76 -13.79
C ARG A 54 9.47 2.57 -12.94
N THR A 55 8.99 3.71 -12.42
CA THR A 55 9.80 4.66 -11.65
C THR A 55 9.19 4.95 -10.28
N SER A 56 10.02 5.35 -9.31
CA SER A 56 9.53 5.80 -8.00
C SER A 56 8.70 7.06 -8.11
N GLN A 57 9.03 7.96 -9.05
CA GLN A 57 8.30 9.22 -9.24
C GLN A 57 6.85 8.99 -9.70
N GLU A 58 6.61 7.99 -10.56
CA GLU A 58 5.26 7.57 -10.96
C GLU A 58 4.47 7.04 -9.76
N ALA A 59 5.09 6.15 -8.96
CA ALA A 59 4.46 5.61 -7.75
C ALA A 59 4.15 6.69 -6.71
N GLU A 60 5.05 7.65 -6.51
CA GLU A 60 4.84 8.78 -5.60
C GLU A 60 3.73 9.71 -6.09
N ARG A 61 3.66 9.96 -7.40
CA ARG A 61 2.58 10.75 -7.99
C ARG A 61 1.24 10.06 -7.77
N PHE A 62 1.19 8.76 -7.98
CA PHE A 62 0.00 7.97 -7.71
C PHE A 62 -0.39 8.03 -6.22
N LEU A 63 0.57 7.84 -5.30
CA LEU A 63 0.31 7.93 -3.86
C LEU A 63 -0.25 9.30 -3.43
N ARG A 64 0.31 10.40 -3.97
CA ARG A 64 -0.21 11.75 -3.72
C ARG A 64 -1.65 11.90 -4.21
N MET A 65 -1.91 11.52 -5.47
CA MET A 65 -3.26 11.56 -6.05
C MET A 65 -4.26 10.76 -5.21
N VAL A 66 -3.93 9.54 -4.81
CA VAL A 66 -4.78 8.68 -3.98
C VAL A 66 -5.04 9.27 -2.60
N SER A 67 -4.09 10.04 -2.04
CA SER A 67 -4.24 10.67 -0.73
C SER A 67 -5.11 11.93 -0.76
N GLU A 68 -5.30 12.52 -1.95
CA GLU A 68 -6.06 13.76 -2.16
C GLU A 68 -7.51 13.52 -2.60
N VAL A 69 -7.83 12.31 -3.08
CA VAL A 69 -9.19 11.97 -3.53
C VAL A 69 -10.13 11.62 -2.37
N PRO A 70 -11.42 11.98 -2.45
CA PRO A 70 -12.42 11.66 -1.40
C PRO A 70 -12.66 10.16 -1.22
N ASN A 71 -12.50 9.36 -2.28
CA ASN A 71 -12.69 7.91 -2.25
C ASN A 71 -11.47 7.15 -2.82
N PRO A 72 -10.43 6.91 -2.01
CA PRO A 72 -9.20 6.26 -2.44
C PRO A 72 -9.40 4.84 -2.99
N ASN A 73 -10.46 4.15 -2.56
CA ASN A 73 -10.78 2.78 -3.00
C ASN A 73 -11.05 2.67 -4.50
N GLU A 74 -11.46 3.76 -5.15
CA GLU A 74 -11.70 3.78 -6.59
C GLU A 74 -10.40 3.75 -7.41
N TYR A 75 -9.26 4.00 -6.79
CA TYR A 75 -7.97 4.08 -7.49
C TYR A 75 -7.05 2.93 -7.07
N LEU A 76 -7.19 2.47 -5.83
CA LEU A 76 -6.47 1.31 -5.31
C LEU A 76 -7.05 0.03 -5.93
N ARG A 77 -6.24 -0.67 -6.73
CA ARG A 77 -6.64 -1.83 -7.55
C ARG A 77 -7.90 -1.63 -8.42
N MET A 78 -8.07 -0.45 -9.01
CA MET A 78 -8.67 -0.38 -10.34
C MET A 78 -7.53 -0.56 -11.34
N GLU A 79 -7.43 -1.80 -11.82
CA GLU A 79 -6.40 -2.38 -12.70
C GLU A 79 -6.29 -1.61 -14.03
N PRO A 80 -5.46 -2.06 -14.98
CA PRO A 80 -5.97 -2.21 -16.34
C PRO A 80 -7.13 -3.22 -16.42
#